data_AF-A0A3D0XWS9-F1
#
_entry.id   AF-A0A3D0XWS9-F1
#
_cell.length_a   1.000
_cell.length_b   1.000
_cell.length_c   1.000
_cell.angle_alpha   90.00
_cell.angle_beta   90.00
_cell.angle_gamma   90.00
#
_symmetry.space_group_name_H-M   'P 1'
#
loop_
_entity.id
_entity.type
_entity.pdbx_description
1 polymer ?
#
loop_
_entity_poly.entity_id
_entity_poly.type
_entity_poly.pdbx_seq_one_letter_code
_entity_poly.pdbx_strand_id
1 'polypeptide(L)'
;MSNTIWKDRKRPIFGLPLSFTKYILTEEKLIINIGFLAKTEEEIRLYRMTDFSVNQGLFQRLFRVGNIKISSSDNMQGEFTIRDIKKPYEVKEMLSDMVEKEREKKGIVTNEFLK
;
A
#
# COMPACT_ATOMS: atom_id res chain seq x y z
N MET A 1 18.37 -0.84 11.05
CA MET A 1 17.02 -0.62 11.58
C MET A 1 16.20 -0.05 10.44
N SER A 2 15.13 -0.71 10.00
CA SER A 2 14.34 -0.26 8.85
C SER A 2 13.69 1.10 9.14
N ASN A 3 14.07 2.12 8.38
CA ASN A 3 13.50 3.45 8.51
C ASN A 3 12.04 3.40 8.02
N THR A 4 11.10 3.82 8.85
CA THR A 4 9.67 3.86 8.49
C THR A 4 9.40 5.17 7.76
N ILE A 5 9.00 5.10 6.50
CA ILE A 5 8.77 6.28 5.64
C ILE A 5 7.34 6.78 5.83
N TRP A 6 6.39 5.87 5.87
CA TRP A 6 4.99 6.22 6.00
C TRP A 6 4.26 5.23 6.89
N LYS A 7 3.31 5.75 7.66
CA LYS A 7 2.48 4.96 8.56
C LYS A 7 1.09 5.55 8.60
N ASP A 8 0.09 4.71 8.36
CA ASP A 8 -1.31 5.09 8.52
C ASP A 8 -2.11 3.95 9.13
N ARG A 9 -3.34 4.27 9.52
CA ARG A 9 -4.32 3.31 10.03
C ARG A 9 -5.56 3.37 9.19
N LYS A 10 -6.20 2.22 9.03
CA LYS A 10 -7.49 2.12 8.35
C LYS A 10 -8.56 2.93 9.11
N ARG A 11 -9.34 3.72 8.38
CA ARG A 11 -10.38 4.61 8.94
C ARG A 11 -11.79 4.28 8.40
N PRO A 12 -12.40 3.17 8.85
CA PRO A 12 -13.58 2.61 8.18
C PRO A 12 -14.88 3.41 8.36
N ILE A 13 -15.01 4.23 9.40
CA ILE A 13 -16.28 4.88 9.77
C ILE A 13 -16.05 6.39 9.83
N PHE A 14 -16.63 7.16 8.90
CA PHE A 14 -16.54 8.63 8.84
C PHE A 14 -15.11 9.22 8.94
N GLY A 15 -14.08 8.46 8.55
CA GLY A 15 -12.68 8.88 8.70
C GLY A 15 -12.08 8.66 10.11
N LEU A 16 -12.79 7.97 11.01
CA LEU A 16 -12.31 7.63 12.35
C LEU A 16 -11.43 6.36 12.32
N PRO A 17 -10.30 6.35 13.04
CA PRO A 17 -9.36 5.22 13.09
C PRO A 17 -9.84 4.12 14.05
N LEU A 18 -11.05 3.61 13.84
CA LEU A 18 -11.66 2.55 14.65
C LEU A 18 -11.17 1.15 14.28
N SER A 19 -10.35 1.04 13.23
CA SER A 19 -9.73 -0.23 12.86
C SER A 19 -8.36 -0.39 13.51
N PHE A 20 -8.05 -1.61 13.93
CA PHE A 20 -6.73 -1.99 14.38
C PHE A 20 -5.75 -2.26 13.23
N THR A 21 -6.21 -2.15 11.98
CA THR A 21 -5.36 -2.32 10.82
C THR A 21 -4.38 -1.16 10.67
N LYS A 22 -3.09 -1.47 10.70
CA LYS A 22 -1.98 -0.53 10.54
C LYS A 22 -1.23 -0.84 9.25
N TYR A 23 -0.96 0.20 8.48
CA TYR A 23 -0.13 0.15 7.29
C TYR A 23 1.19 0.83 7.59
N ILE A 24 2.29 0.15 7.31
CA ILE A 24 3.65 0.64 7.56
C ILE A 24 4.44 0.44 6.27
N LEU A 25 4.90 1.54 5.68
CA LEU A 25 5.76 1.54 4.51
C LEU A 25 7.20 1.77 4.95
N THR A 26 8.08 0.84 4.58
CA THR A 26 9.53 0.98 4.70
C THR A 26 10.16 1.18 3.31
N GLU A 27 11.47 1.38 3.27
CA GLU A 27 12.22 1.49 2.00
C GLU A 27 12.14 0.24 1.12
N GLU A 28 11.93 -0.94 1.71
CA GLU A 28 12.05 -2.21 1.00
C GLU A 28 10.73 -2.99 0.93
N LYS A 29 9.81 -2.73 1.88
CA LYS A 29 8.55 -3.48 2.02
C LYS A 29 7.41 -2.65 2.60
N LEU A 30 6.20 -3.03 2.24
CA LEU A 30 4.95 -2.62 2.86
C LEU A 30 4.53 -3.73 3.84
N ILE A 31 4.31 -3.34 5.10
CA ILE A 31 3.87 -4.21 6.18
C ILE A 31 2.44 -3.84 6.54
N ILE A 32 1.54 -4.83 6.52
CA ILE A 32 0.14 -4.69 6.85
C ILE A 32 -0.14 -5.52 8.10
N ASN A 33 -0.45 -4.83 9.18
CA ASN A 33 -0.76 -5.44 10.46
C ASN A 33 -2.28 -5.41 10.66
N ILE A 34 -2.93 -6.57 10.70
CA ILE A 34 -4.38 -6.72 10.84
C ILE A 34 -4.71 -7.42 12.16
N GLY A 35 -5.63 -6.84 12.94
CA GLY A 35 -6.32 -7.55 14.01
C GLY A 35 -6.25 -6.94 15.41
N PHE A 36 -7.18 -7.39 16.26
CA PHE A 36 -7.32 -6.98 17.66
C PHE A 36 -6.95 -8.13 18.61
N LEU A 37 -7.52 -9.32 18.37
CA LEU A 37 -7.28 -10.56 19.16
C LEU A 37 -6.29 -11.50 18.46
N ALA A 38 -6.55 -11.85 17.20
CA ALA A 38 -5.59 -12.53 16.34
C ALA A 38 -4.83 -11.48 15.52
N LYS A 39 -3.51 -11.50 15.58
CA LYS A 39 -2.65 -10.60 14.80
C LYS A 39 -2.17 -11.33 13.55
N THR A 40 -2.52 -10.79 12.39
CA THR A 40 -2.00 -11.23 11.10
C THR A 40 -1.08 -10.14 10.59
N GLU A 41 0.18 -10.48 10.31
CA GLU A 41 1.14 -9.59 9.68
C GLU A 41 1.39 -10.09 8.25
N GLU A 42 1.10 -9.23 7.28
CA GLU A 42 1.39 -9.47 5.86
C GLU A 42 2.51 -8.52 5.43
N GLU A 43 3.53 -9.06 4.78
CA GLU A 43 4.65 -8.28 4.26
C GLU A 43 4.77 -8.43 2.75
N ILE A 44 4.85 -7.30 2.05
CA ILE A 44 4.96 -7.25 0.60
C ILE A 44 6.17 -6.42 0.25
N ARG A 45 7.11 -7.01 -0.48
CA ARG A 45 8.32 -6.28 -0.92
C ARG A 45 7.97 -5.31 -2.04
N LEU A 46 8.51 -4.10 -2.01
CA LEU A 46 8.18 -3.04 -2.97
C LEU A 46 8.54 -3.44 -4.40
N TYR A 47 9.71 -4.06 -4.62
CA TYR A 47 10.15 -4.47 -5.95
C TYR A 47 9.23 -5.49 -6.65
N ARG A 48 8.32 -6.14 -5.91
CA ARG A 48 7.36 -7.12 -6.46
C ARG A 48 6.02 -6.49 -6.86
N MET A 49 5.79 -5.25 -6.46
CA MET A 49 4.58 -4.53 -6.82
C MET A 49 4.68 -4.12 -8.29
N THR A 50 3.61 -4.34 -9.06
CA THR A 50 3.54 -3.99 -10.49
C THR A 50 2.62 -2.80 -10.69
N ASP A 51 1.36 -2.95 -10.27
CA ASP A 51 0.30 -1.99 -10.58
C ASP A 51 -0.35 -1.42 -9.32
N PHE A 52 -0.66 -0.13 -9.39
CA PHE A 52 -1.37 0.61 -8.35
C PHE A 52 -2.66 1.21 -8.90
N SER A 53 -3.79 0.83 -8.31
CA SER A 53 -5.11 1.36 -8.67
C SER A 53 -5.77 2.00 -7.46
N VAL A 54 -6.35 3.19 -7.64
CA VAL A 54 -7.07 3.92 -6.58
C VAL A 54 -8.57 3.76 -6.81
N ASN A 55 -9.27 3.27 -5.80
CA ASN A 55 -10.73 3.21 -5.79
C ASN A 55 -11.28 4.12 -4.68
N GLN A 56 -12.18 5.02 -5.04
CA GLN A 56 -12.77 5.98 -4.10
C GLN A 56 -14.27 6.13 -4.35
N GLY A 57 -15.09 5.66 -3.41
CA GLY A 57 -16.54 5.86 -3.43
C GLY A 57 -16.97 7.30 -3.13
N LEU A 58 -18.26 7.62 -3.32
CA LEU A 58 -18.81 8.96 -3.06
C LEU A 58 -18.59 9.44 -1.62
N PHE A 59 -18.88 8.61 -0.63
CA PHE A 59 -18.67 8.98 0.79
C PHE A 59 -17.19 9.09 1.13
N GLN A 60 -16.35 8.21 0.57
CA GLN A 60 -14.91 8.25 0.77
C GLN A 60 -14.30 9.54 0.20
N ARG A 61 -14.81 10.02 -0.95
CA ARG A 61 -14.46 11.34 -1.52
C ARG A 61 -14.77 12.48 -0.56
N LEU A 62 -15.95 12.48 0.06
CA LEU A 62 -16.35 13.51 1.02
C LEU A 62 -15.40 13.57 2.23
N PHE A 63 -14.96 12.41 2.74
CA PHE A 63 -14.03 12.31 3.87
C PHE A 63 -12.54 12.33 3.47
N ARG A 64 -12.21 12.55 2.18
CA ARG A 64 -10.84 12.51 1.64
C ARG A 64 -10.08 11.21 1.97
N VAL A 65 -10.82 10.11 2.09
CA VAL A 65 -10.28 8.76 2.26
C VAL A 65 -10.48 7.96 0.98
N GLY A 66 -9.78 6.85 0.81
CA GLY A 66 -10.04 5.89 -0.27
C GLY A 66 -9.19 4.64 -0.14
N ASN A 67 -9.28 3.78 -1.16
CA ASN A 67 -8.63 2.48 -1.19
C ASN A 67 -7.56 2.47 -2.28
N ILE A 68 -6.40 1.85 -2.00
CA ILE A 68 -5.38 1.56 -3.00
C ILE A 68 -5.30 0.05 -3.15
N LYS A 69 -5.56 -0.43 -4.37
CA LYS A 69 -5.31 -1.81 -4.79
C LYS A 69 -3.90 -1.89 -5.37
N ILE A 70 -3.14 -2.88 -4.94
CA ILE A 70 -1.76 -3.14 -5.31
C ILE A 70 -1.72 -4.55 -5.87
N SER A 71 -1.27 -4.69 -7.12
CA SER A 71 -1.05 -5.99 -7.74
C SER A 71 0.41 -6.41 -7.53
N SER A 72 0.62 -7.69 -7.24
CA SER A 72 1.94 -8.29 -7.04
C SER A 72 2.09 -9.45 -8.02
N SER A 73 3.27 -9.56 -8.63
CA SER A 73 3.57 -10.59 -9.63
C SER A 73 3.73 -12.01 -9.05
N ASP A 74 3.52 -12.21 -7.74
CA ASP A 74 3.71 -13.50 -7.06
C ASP A 74 2.36 -14.27 -6.96
N ASN A 75 2.33 -15.47 -7.53
CA ASN A 75 1.14 -16.23 -7.92
C ASN A 75 0.27 -16.77 -6.76
N MET A 76 0.61 -16.49 -5.50
CA MET A 76 -0.09 -17.09 -4.35
C MET A 76 -1.06 -16.14 -3.61
N GLN A 77 -0.90 -14.82 -3.71
CA GLN A 77 -1.72 -13.81 -3.03
C GLN A 77 -1.72 -12.49 -3.82
N GLY A 78 -1.80 -12.57 -5.15
CA GLY A 78 -1.42 -11.53 -6.12
C GLY A 78 -2.11 -10.16 -6.07
N GLU A 79 -3.02 -9.90 -5.12
CA GLU A 79 -3.67 -8.60 -4.98
C GLU A 79 -3.82 -8.20 -3.51
N PHE A 80 -3.28 -7.03 -3.16
CA PHE A 80 -3.40 -6.45 -1.83
C PHE A 80 -4.19 -5.15 -1.90
N THR A 81 -5.02 -4.88 -0.89
CA THR A 81 -5.80 -3.64 -0.86
C THR A 81 -5.60 -2.90 0.47
N ILE A 82 -4.95 -1.75 0.38
CA ILE A 82 -4.91 -0.75 1.44
C ILE A 82 -6.27 -0.05 1.46
N ARG A 83 -6.98 -0.11 2.58
CA ARG A 83 -8.36 0.38 2.69
C ARG A 83 -8.45 1.62 3.58
N ASP A 84 -9.34 2.52 3.20
CA ASP A 84 -9.74 3.71 3.95
C ASP A 84 -8.56 4.56 4.45
N ILE A 85 -7.61 4.85 3.55
CA ILE A 85 -6.46 5.72 3.83
C ILE A 85 -6.73 7.15 3.41
N LYS A 86 -6.09 8.10 4.09
CA LYS A 86 -6.23 9.52 3.78
C LYS A 86 -5.43 9.87 2.52
N LYS A 87 -5.99 10.71 1.64
CA LYS A 87 -5.33 11.19 0.41
C LYS A 87 -4.76 10.02 -0.43
N PRO A 88 -5.63 9.10 -0.92
CA PRO A 88 -5.16 7.88 -1.59
C PRO A 88 -4.34 8.14 -2.86
N TYR A 89 -4.57 9.25 -3.56
CA TYR A 89 -3.78 9.63 -4.73
C TYR A 89 -2.34 9.99 -4.37
N GLU A 90 -2.13 10.82 -3.34
CA GLU A 90 -0.79 11.20 -2.86
C GLU A 90 -0.03 9.97 -2.35
N VAL A 91 -0.71 9.06 -1.64
CA VAL A 91 -0.09 7.82 -1.15
C VAL A 91 0.25 6.88 -2.31
N LYS A 92 -0.58 6.85 -3.37
CA LYS A 92 -0.29 6.06 -4.58
C LYS A 92 0.96 6.58 -5.30
N GLU A 93 1.08 7.89 -5.49
CA GLU A 93 2.28 8.50 -6.08
C GLU A 93 3.53 8.20 -5.23
N MET A 94 3.44 8.39 -3.92
CA MET A 94 4.52 8.04 -2.99
C MET A 94 4.92 6.55 -3.09
N LEU A 95 3.96 5.64 -3.15
CA LEU A 95 4.24 4.21 -3.32
C LEU A 95 4.93 3.93 -4.65
N SER A 96 4.46 4.54 -5.73
CA SER A 96 5.06 4.40 -7.07
C SER A 96 6.53 4.85 -7.07
N ASP A 97 6.81 6.03 -6.54
CA ASP A 97 8.17 6.58 -6.47
C ASP A 97 9.11 5.68 -5.64
N MET A 98 8.59 5.13 -4.54
CA MET A 98 9.35 4.24 -3.66
C MET A 98 9.66 2.90 -4.31
N VAL A 99 8.72 2.36 -5.10
CA VAL A 99 8.91 1.12 -5.84
C VAL A 99 9.96 1.29 -6.94
N GLU A 100 9.91 2.39 -7.69
CA GLU A 100 10.91 2.69 -8.71
C GLU A 100 12.30 2.88 -8.11
N LYS A 101 12.41 3.64 -7.00
CA LYS A 101 13.70 3.78 -6.27
C LYS A 101 14.25 2.44 -5.80
N GLU A 102 13.40 1.55 -5.32
CA GLU A 102 13.84 0.23 -4.85
C GLU A 102 14.24 -0.70 -6.00
N ARG A 103 13.56 -0.61 -7.16
CA ARG A 103 13.94 -1.31 -8.39
C ARG A 103 15.29 -0.82 -8.93
N GLU A 104 15.50 0.50 -8.97
CA GLU A 104 16.78 1.12 -9.33
C GLU A 104 17.91 0.67 -8.41
N LYS A 105 17.71 0.72 -7.09
CA LYS A 105 18.69 0.26 -6.09
C LYS A 105 19.10 -1.20 -6.30
N LYS A 106 18.17 -2.06 -6.72
CA LYS A 106 18.42 -3.49 -6.98
C LYS A 106 18.90 -3.79 -8.40
N GLY A 107 19.01 -2.78 -9.27
CA GLY A 107 19.36 -2.97 -10.67
C GLY A 107 18.35 -3.83 -11.44
N ILE A 108 17.10 -3.88 -10.97
CA ILE A 108 16.03 -4.63 -11.64
C ILE A 108 15.55 -3.76 -12.79
N VAL A 109 15.98 -4.08 -14.01
CA VAL A 109 15.46 -3.45 -15.22
C VAL A 109 14.07 -4.03 -15.47
N THR A 110 13.05 -3.25 -15.16
CA THR A 110 11.67 -3.58 -15.47
C THR A 110 11.51 -3.63 -17.00
N ASN A 111 11.43 -4.83 -17.58
CA ASN A 111 11.15 -5.04 -19.02
C ASN A 111 9.72 -4.64 -19.44
N GLU A 112 8.98 -3.91 -18.61
CA GLU A 112 7.55 -3.56 -18.85
C GLU A 112 7.36 -2.45 -19.89
N PHE A 113 8.42 -1.90 -20.50
CA PHE A 113 8.33 -0.98 -21.65
C PHE A 113 8.30 -1.68 -23.02
N LEU A 114 8.22 -3.01 -23.08
CA LEU A 114 8.25 -3.79 -24.34
C LEU A 114 6.87 -4.27 -24.85
N LYS A 115 5.78 -3.55 -24.57
CA LYS A 115 4.48 -3.84 -25.19
C LYS A 115 3.78 -2.61 -25.75
#